data_AF-A0A934VHC5-F1
#
_entry.id   AF-A0A934VHC5-F1
#
_cell.length_a   1.000
_cell.length_b   1.000
_cell.length_c   1.000
_cell.angle_alpha   90.00
_cell.angle_beta   90.00
_cell.angle_gamma   90.00
#
_symmetry.space_group_name_H-M   'P 1'
#
loop_
_entity.id
_entity.type
_entity.pdbx_description
1 polymer ?
#
loop_
_entity_poly.entity_id
_entity_poly.type
_entity_poly.pdbx_seq_one_letter_code
_entity_poly.pdbx_strand_id
1 'polypeptide(L)'
;MTVDGAPAPWWRSLINEKRSVVYGLTFGIWGLVFFYCALHDQYLVRLAPEHFTVYHPELWGIENESLLALAWAFRASIGPGILLGLAATFVGRGGRLPKMPLKPMFAAVATGLVITECCGLAAGAYSWFTGRTVYPEIIYPELTRPLITSQSIQLTCYLIGGVVGVVFLIWIRRWRRRAENPA
;
A
#
# COMPACT_ATOMS: atom_id res chain seq x y z
N MET A 1 16.70 42.70 14.81
CA MET A 1 17.19 42.53 13.43
C MET A 1 17.37 41.05 13.17
N THR A 2 16.29 40.39 12.77
CA THR A 2 16.38 39.09 12.10
C THR A 2 16.95 39.35 10.71
N VAL A 3 17.74 38.43 10.18
CA VAL A 3 18.31 38.53 8.83
C VAL A 3 17.15 38.35 7.83
N ASP A 4 16.46 39.45 7.52
CA ASP A 4 15.10 39.51 6.93
C ASP A 4 15.02 39.20 5.42
N GLY A 5 15.86 38.28 4.92
CA GLY A 5 15.88 37.89 3.50
C GLY A 5 15.76 36.40 3.21
N ALA A 6 15.86 35.53 4.24
CA ALA A 6 15.83 34.09 4.00
C ALA A 6 14.39 33.62 3.72
N PRO A 7 14.13 32.88 2.62
CA PRO A 7 12.82 32.29 2.38
C PRO A 7 12.44 31.39 3.56
N ALA A 8 11.19 31.48 4.02
CA ALA A 8 10.69 30.65 5.09
C ALA A 8 10.98 29.16 4.81
N PRO A 9 11.42 28.38 5.82
CA PRO A 9 11.71 26.98 5.64
C PRO A 9 10.50 26.20 5.09
N TRP A 10 10.76 25.26 4.18
CA TRP A 10 9.71 24.48 3.52
C TRP A 10 8.80 23.71 4.50
N TRP A 11 9.30 23.34 5.68
CA TRP A 11 8.55 22.62 6.70
C TRP A 11 7.45 23.47 7.37
N ARG A 12 7.55 24.82 7.33
CA ARG A 12 6.51 25.70 7.88
C ARG A 12 5.17 25.51 7.17
N SER A 13 5.18 25.18 5.87
CA SER A 13 3.93 24.94 5.12
C SER A 13 3.21 23.67 5.59
N LEU A 14 3.94 22.67 6.09
CA LEU A 14 3.38 21.44 6.63
C LEU A 14 2.79 21.64 8.02
N ILE A 15 3.47 22.39 8.90
CA ILE A 15 2.95 22.70 10.24
C ILE A 15 1.65 23.53 10.14
N ASN A 16 1.58 24.41 9.15
CA ASN A 16 0.40 25.24 8.89
C ASN A 16 -0.69 24.52 8.08
N GLU A 17 -0.48 23.25 7.69
CA GLU A 17 -1.49 22.48 6.99
C GLU A 17 -2.66 22.16 7.95
N LYS A 18 -3.89 22.17 7.42
CA LYS A 18 -5.05 21.79 8.23
C LYS A 18 -4.87 20.34 8.69
N ARG A 19 -4.96 20.10 10.00
CA ARG A 19 -4.85 18.73 10.58
C ARG A 19 -5.79 17.74 9.89
N SER A 20 -7.00 18.17 9.53
CA SER A 20 -7.96 17.34 8.78
C SER A 20 -7.45 16.84 7.43
N VAL A 21 -6.57 17.60 6.76
CA VAL A 21 -5.94 17.17 5.49
C VAL A 21 -4.87 16.11 5.77
N VAL A 22 -4.01 16.34 6.77
CA VAL A 22 -2.95 15.39 7.14
C VAL A 22 -3.56 14.06 7.59
N TYR A 23 -4.59 14.12 8.45
CA TYR A 23 -5.34 12.94 8.88
C TYR A 23 -6.09 12.30 7.72
N GLY A 24 -6.72 13.10 6.86
CA GLY A 24 -7.41 12.62 5.66
C GLY A 24 -6.48 11.84 4.75
N LEU A 25 -5.28 12.36 4.44
CA LEU A 25 -4.31 11.63 3.62
C LEU A 25 -3.78 10.38 4.33
N THR A 26 -3.34 10.52 5.58
CA THR A 26 -2.67 9.41 6.29
C THR A 26 -3.64 8.27 6.57
N PHE A 27 -4.75 8.56 7.26
CA PHE A 27 -5.73 7.56 7.63
C PHE A 27 -6.67 7.20 6.49
N GLY A 28 -6.91 8.09 5.51
CA GLY A 28 -7.68 7.76 4.32
C GLY A 28 -6.93 6.80 3.40
N ILE A 29 -5.62 7.01 3.16
CA ILE A 29 -4.81 6.06 2.39
C ILE A 29 -4.68 4.74 3.16
N TRP A 30 -4.41 4.78 4.47
CA TRP A 30 -4.42 3.57 5.28
C TRP A 30 -5.75 2.84 5.22
N GLY A 31 -6.88 3.54 5.31
CA GLY A 31 -8.21 2.94 5.21
C GLY A 31 -8.46 2.25 3.87
N LEU A 32 -7.99 2.83 2.75
CA LEU A 32 -8.03 2.17 1.43
C LEU A 32 -7.18 0.90 1.39
N VAL A 33 -5.96 0.97 1.92
CA VAL A 33 -5.04 -0.19 1.99
C VAL A 33 -5.60 -1.27 2.90
N PHE A 34 -6.16 -0.90 4.06
CA PHE A 34 -6.82 -1.83 4.97
C PHE A 34 -8.00 -2.54 4.32
N PHE A 35 -8.88 -1.79 3.66
CA PHE A 35 -10.02 -2.38 2.97
C PHE A 35 -9.58 -3.35 1.86
N TYR A 36 -8.53 -2.98 1.11
CA TYR A 36 -7.90 -3.87 0.14
C TYR A 36 -7.36 -5.15 0.80
N CYS A 37 -6.52 -5.02 1.84
CA CYS A 37 -5.95 -6.17 2.54
C CYS A 37 -7.06 -7.06 3.12
N ALA A 38 -8.15 -6.49 3.64
CA ALA A 38 -9.25 -7.26 4.19
C ALA A 38 -9.89 -8.14 3.11
N LEU A 39 -10.18 -7.59 1.93
CA LEU A 39 -10.73 -8.36 0.81
C LEU A 39 -9.73 -9.39 0.27
N HIS A 40 -8.45 -9.02 0.18
CA HIS A 40 -7.37 -9.87 -0.29
C HIS A 40 -7.19 -11.10 0.61
N ASP A 41 -7.09 -10.87 1.92
CA ASP A 41 -6.84 -11.93 2.90
C ASP A 41 -8.04 -12.86 3.04
N GLN A 42 -9.28 -12.39 2.79
CA GLN A 42 -10.47 -13.26 2.85
C GLN A 42 -10.35 -14.46 1.90
N TYR A 43 -9.88 -14.28 0.66
CA TYR A 43 -9.76 -15.42 -0.23
C TYR A 43 -8.46 -16.19 -0.01
N LEU A 44 -7.37 -15.52 0.38
CA LEU A 44 -6.10 -16.20 0.65
C LEU A 44 -6.18 -17.15 1.85
N VAL A 45 -6.85 -16.75 2.94
CA VAL A 45 -6.99 -17.63 4.12
C VAL A 45 -7.77 -18.90 3.79
N ARG A 46 -8.71 -18.84 2.84
CA ARG A 46 -9.50 -19.99 2.38
C ARG A 46 -8.74 -20.84 1.37
N LEU A 47 -7.78 -20.24 0.67
CA LEU A 47 -6.93 -20.94 -0.27
C LEU A 47 -5.87 -21.75 0.47
N ALA A 48 -5.16 -21.13 1.41
CA ALA A 48 -4.09 -21.75 2.19
C ALA A 48 -4.17 -21.28 3.66
N PRO A 49 -5.06 -21.85 4.49
CA PRO A 49 -5.19 -21.47 5.90
C PRO A 49 -3.87 -21.56 6.68
N GLU A 50 -3.04 -22.55 6.34
CA GLU A 50 -1.71 -22.77 6.91
C GLU A 50 -0.77 -21.59 6.69
N HIS A 51 -0.97 -20.80 5.63
CA HIS A 51 -0.25 -19.54 5.43
C HIS A 51 -0.42 -18.63 6.64
N PHE A 52 -1.63 -18.54 7.20
CA PHE A 52 -1.96 -17.62 8.29
C PHE A 52 -1.78 -18.23 9.69
N THR A 53 -1.81 -19.56 9.81
CA THR A 53 -1.78 -20.26 11.11
C THR A 53 -0.46 -20.94 11.43
N VAL A 54 0.30 -21.39 10.42
CA VAL A 54 1.58 -22.09 10.59
C VAL A 54 2.76 -21.16 10.30
N TYR A 55 2.67 -20.40 9.20
CA TYR A 55 3.76 -19.54 8.74
C TYR A 55 3.79 -18.15 9.36
N HIS A 56 2.82 -17.85 10.23
CA HIS A 56 2.76 -16.60 10.96
C HIS A 56 2.50 -16.85 12.45
N PRO A 57 2.97 -15.94 13.34
CA PRO A 57 2.64 -16.01 14.76
C PRO A 57 1.13 -15.96 14.98
N GLU A 58 0.63 -16.78 15.90
CA GLU A 58 -0.78 -16.86 16.24
C GLU A 58 -1.35 -15.48 16.64
N LEU A 59 -2.49 -15.11 16.04
CA LEU A 59 -3.24 -13.90 16.39
C LEU A 59 -4.35 -14.24 17.37
N TRP A 60 -4.05 -14.13 18.67
CA TRP A 60 -5.03 -14.14 19.76
C TRP A 60 -5.97 -15.37 19.79
N GLY A 61 -5.55 -16.53 19.28
CA GLY A 61 -6.40 -17.72 19.23
C GLY A 61 -7.62 -17.59 18.32
N ILE A 62 -7.57 -16.75 17.28
CA ILE A 62 -8.68 -16.62 16.33
C ILE A 62 -8.74 -17.86 15.42
N GLU A 63 -9.77 -18.69 15.62
CA GLU A 63 -10.01 -19.88 14.80
C GLU A 63 -10.91 -19.62 13.58
N ASN A 64 -11.74 -18.56 13.63
CA ASN A 64 -12.61 -18.22 12.51
C ASN A 64 -11.80 -17.56 11.38
N GLU A 65 -11.74 -18.21 10.21
CA GLU A 65 -10.98 -17.74 9.05
C GLU A 65 -11.30 -16.29 8.63
N SER A 66 -12.58 -15.89 8.66
CA SER A 66 -12.97 -14.53 8.27
C SER A 66 -12.42 -13.48 9.24
N LEU A 67 -12.48 -13.77 10.54
CA LEU A 67 -11.91 -12.90 11.58
C LEU A 67 -10.38 -12.92 11.53
N LEU A 68 -9.77 -14.07 11.24
CA LEU A 68 -8.32 -14.22 11.13
C LEU A 68 -7.79 -13.37 9.96
N ALA A 69 -8.44 -13.45 8.79
CA ALA A 69 -8.11 -12.61 7.64
C ALA A 69 -8.28 -11.11 7.94
N LEU A 70 -9.34 -10.72 8.66
CA LEU A 70 -9.53 -9.31 9.02
C LEU A 70 -8.45 -8.81 10.01
N ALA A 71 -8.05 -9.65 10.97
CA ALA A 71 -7.02 -9.35 11.94
C ALA A 71 -5.64 -9.19 11.27
N TRP A 72 -5.31 -10.09 10.33
CA TRP A 72 -4.10 -9.99 9.52
C TRP A 72 -4.12 -8.77 8.61
N ALA A 73 -5.24 -8.48 7.95
CA ALA A 73 -5.38 -7.30 7.10
C ALA A 73 -5.15 -5.99 7.87
N PHE A 74 -5.68 -5.90 9.09
CA PHE A 74 -5.43 -4.76 9.96
C PHE A 74 -3.94 -4.62 10.26
N ARG A 75 -3.29 -5.70 10.71
CA ARG A 75 -1.86 -5.70 11.03
C ARG A 75 -0.97 -5.38 9.81
N ALA A 76 -1.24 -6.01 8.68
CA ALA A 76 -0.46 -5.88 7.45
C ALA A 76 -0.61 -4.51 6.80
N SER A 77 -1.77 -3.87 6.90
CA SER A 77 -2.03 -2.56 6.28
C SER A 77 -1.40 -1.38 7.02
N ILE A 78 -1.15 -1.47 8.34
CA ILE A 78 -0.63 -0.35 9.15
C ILE A 78 0.68 0.18 8.57
N GLY A 79 1.67 -0.69 8.36
CA GLY A 79 3.00 -0.29 7.91
C GLY A 79 2.95 0.43 6.55
N PRO A 80 2.57 -0.27 5.46
CA PRO A 80 2.52 0.31 4.12
C PRO A 80 1.53 1.48 4.01
N GLY A 81 0.33 1.36 4.60
CA GLY A 81 -0.73 2.36 4.47
C GLY A 81 -0.39 3.68 5.15
N ILE A 82 0.07 3.64 6.41
CA ILE A 82 0.44 4.85 7.15
C ILE A 82 1.71 5.46 6.55
N LEU A 83 2.71 4.65 6.21
CA LEU A 83 3.95 5.14 5.60
C LEU A 83 3.68 5.84 4.26
N LEU A 84 2.88 5.22 3.38
CA LEU A 84 2.51 5.82 2.10
C LEU A 84 1.68 7.10 2.29
N GLY A 85 0.74 7.10 3.24
CA GLY A 85 -0.09 8.26 3.56
C GLY A 85 0.72 9.46 4.09
N LEU A 86 1.70 9.19 4.96
CA LEU A 86 2.65 10.21 5.43
C LEU A 86 3.53 10.71 4.28
N ALA A 87 4.13 9.81 3.50
CA ALA A 87 4.95 10.18 2.35
C ALA A 87 4.18 11.04 1.34
N ALA A 88 2.93 10.66 1.03
CA ALA A 88 2.04 11.42 0.18
C ALA A 88 1.71 12.81 0.75
N THR A 89 1.60 12.92 2.08
CA THR A 89 1.44 14.21 2.76
C THR A 89 2.66 15.10 2.55
N PHE A 90 3.87 14.58 2.81
CA PHE A 90 5.11 15.33 2.59
C PHE A 90 5.28 15.75 1.12
N VAL A 91 5.11 14.82 0.19
CA VAL A 91 5.30 15.07 -1.25
C VAL A 91 4.17 15.91 -1.85
N GLY A 92 2.94 15.78 -1.35
CA GLY A 92 1.75 16.47 -1.89
C GLY A 92 1.50 17.86 -1.31
N ARG A 93 1.94 18.11 -0.07
CA ARG A 93 1.62 19.33 0.68
C ARG A 93 2.85 20.16 1.08
N GLY A 94 4.03 19.55 1.13
CA GLY A 94 5.27 20.23 1.52
C GLY A 94 5.78 21.23 0.49
N GLY A 95 6.42 22.31 0.97
CA GLY A 95 7.06 23.33 0.13
C GLY A 95 6.09 24.32 -0.53
N ARG A 96 6.59 25.04 -1.55
CA ARG A 96 5.90 26.18 -2.19
C ARG A 96 5.03 25.80 -3.39
N LEU A 97 5.18 24.60 -3.93
CA LEU A 97 4.41 24.17 -5.10
C LEU A 97 2.89 24.11 -4.80
N PRO A 98 2.03 24.26 -5.82
CA PRO A 98 0.59 24.06 -5.69
C PRO A 98 0.27 22.75 -4.97
N LYS A 99 -0.68 22.80 -4.03
CA LYS A 99 -1.08 21.63 -3.25
C LYS A 99 -1.98 20.75 -4.10
N MET A 100 -1.68 19.46 -4.15
CA MET A 100 -2.51 18.53 -4.92
C MET A 100 -3.88 18.32 -4.25
N PRO A 101 -4.99 18.33 -5.01
CA PRO A 101 -6.30 17.97 -4.49
C PRO A 101 -6.32 16.51 -3.99
N LEU A 102 -7.10 16.23 -2.95
CA LEU A 102 -7.13 14.90 -2.32
C LEU A 102 -7.80 13.84 -3.19
N LYS A 103 -8.90 14.18 -3.86
CA LYS A 103 -9.68 13.27 -4.71
C LYS A 103 -8.83 12.50 -5.74
N PRO A 104 -8.01 13.15 -6.58
CA PRO A 104 -7.15 12.43 -7.53
C PRO A 104 -6.06 11.60 -6.84
N MET A 105 -5.61 11.97 -5.64
CA MET A 105 -4.66 11.16 -4.88
C MET A 105 -5.30 9.84 -4.43
N PHE A 106 -6.50 9.88 -3.86
CA PHE A 106 -7.22 8.67 -3.48
C PHE A 106 -7.59 7.80 -4.68
N ALA A 107 -8.01 8.42 -5.78
CA ALA A 107 -8.28 7.68 -7.02
C ALA A 107 -7.04 6.94 -7.53
N ALA A 108 -5.87 7.60 -7.54
CA ALA A 108 -4.62 6.97 -7.96
C ALA A 108 -4.20 5.81 -7.04
N VAL A 109 -4.38 5.93 -5.72
CA VAL A 109 -4.13 4.83 -4.79
C VAL A 109 -5.09 3.67 -5.05
N ALA A 110 -6.38 3.93 -5.20
CA ALA A 110 -7.37 2.89 -5.49
C ALA A 110 -7.07 2.16 -6.81
N THR A 111 -6.73 2.89 -7.87
CA THR A 111 -6.28 2.30 -9.14
C THR A 111 -5.01 1.45 -8.95
N GLY A 112 -4.07 1.94 -8.15
CA GLY A 112 -2.85 1.21 -7.82
C GLY A 112 -3.10 -0.12 -7.11
N LEU A 113 -4.05 -0.16 -6.16
CA LEU A 113 -4.47 -1.37 -5.46
C LEU A 113 -5.11 -2.38 -6.42
N VAL A 114 -5.96 -1.91 -7.35
CA VAL A 114 -6.57 -2.77 -8.38
C VAL A 114 -5.49 -3.36 -9.30
N ILE A 115 -4.53 -2.55 -9.77
CA ILE A 115 -3.41 -3.04 -10.59
C ILE A 115 -2.61 -4.10 -9.84
N THR A 116 -2.30 -3.83 -8.57
CA THR A 116 -1.56 -4.75 -7.69
C THR A 116 -2.27 -6.10 -7.59
N GLU A 117 -3.59 -6.08 -7.34
CA GLU A 117 -4.39 -7.29 -7.24
C GLU A 117 -4.46 -8.07 -8.55
N CYS A 118 -4.67 -7.39 -9.68
CA CYS A 118 -4.69 -8.04 -10.98
C CYS A 118 -3.36 -8.74 -11.29
N CYS A 119 -2.22 -8.10 -10.96
CA CYS A 119 -0.92 -8.72 -11.11
C CYS A 119 -0.74 -9.93 -10.17
N GLY A 120 -1.14 -9.80 -8.90
CA GLY A 120 -1.10 -10.90 -7.93
C GLY A 120 -1.92 -12.10 -8.39
N LEU A 121 -3.18 -11.90 -8.76
CA LEU A 121 -4.07 -12.94 -9.27
C LEU A 121 -3.52 -13.59 -10.56
N ALA A 122 -2.90 -12.82 -11.46
CA ALA A 122 -2.25 -13.39 -12.65
C ALA A 122 -1.08 -14.31 -12.28
N ALA A 123 -0.23 -13.92 -11.32
CA ALA A 123 0.86 -14.75 -10.81
C ALA A 123 0.35 -16.00 -10.08
N GLY A 124 -0.73 -15.86 -9.31
CA GLY A 124 -1.44 -16.98 -8.69
C GLY A 124 -1.98 -17.96 -9.71
N ALA A 125 -2.70 -17.47 -10.73
CA ALA A 125 -3.23 -18.31 -11.80
C ALA A 125 -2.12 -19.06 -12.53
N TYR A 126 -1.02 -18.38 -12.88
CA TYR A 126 0.16 -19.03 -13.45
C TYR A 126 0.65 -20.18 -12.57
N SER A 127 0.80 -19.94 -11.26
CA SER A 127 1.30 -20.93 -10.30
C SER A 127 0.35 -22.10 -10.14
N TRP A 128 -0.96 -21.85 -10.10
CA TRP A 128 -2.00 -22.86 -9.97
C TRP A 128 -2.00 -23.83 -11.16
N PHE A 129 -1.93 -23.30 -12.39
CA PHE A 129 -2.00 -24.11 -13.60
C PHE A 129 -0.68 -24.81 -13.94
N THR A 130 0.47 -24.21 -13.61
CA THR A 130 1.78 -24.77 -13.97
C THR A 130 2.44 -25.58 -12.84
N GLY A 131 2.01 -25.37 -11.59
CA GLY A 131 2.69 -25.90 -10.40
C GLY A 131 4.06 -25.26 -10.15
N ARG A 132 4.38 -24.13 -10.78
CA ARG A 132 5.67 -23.43 -10.64
C ARG A 132 5.55 -22.21 -9.74
N THR A 133 6.59 -21.90 -8.99
CA THR A 133 6.69 -20.68 -8.20
C THR A 133 7.07 -19.48 -9.08
N VAL A 134 6.65 -18.27 -8.70
CA VAL A 134 7.18 -17.01 -9.27
C VAL A 134 8.30 -16.42 -8.40
N TYR A 135 8.73 -17.17 -7.40
CA TYR A 135 9.71 -16.79 -6.40
C TYR A 135 10.75 -17.91 -6.20
N PRO A 136 11.94 -17.60 -5.68
CA PRO A 136 12.96 -18.62 -5.39
C PRO A 136 12.48 -19.61 -4.32
N GLU A 137 12.47 -20.91 -4.64
CA GLU A 137 12.00 -21.99 -3.75
C GLU A 137 12.79 -22.09 -2.44
N ILE A 138 14.03 -21.58 -2.41
CA ILE A 138 14.84 -21.50 -1.19
C ILE A 138 14.18 -20.65 -0.08
N ILE A 139 13.28 -19.74 -0.45
CA ILE A 139 12.58 -18.87 0.51
C ILE A 139 11.39 -19.60 1.13
N TYR A 140 10.67 -20.39 0.32
CA TYR A 140 9.51 -21.18 0.76
C TYR A 140 9.63 -22.60 0.19
N PRO A 141 10.20 -23.54 0.96
CA PRO A 141 10.49 -24.89 0.48
C PRO A 141 9.24 -25.78 0.42
N GLU A 142 8.12 -25.38 1.02
CA GLU A 142 6.86 -26.13 0.90
C GLU A 142 6.11 -25.79 -0.37
N LEU A 143 5.91 -26.82 -1.19
CA LEU A 143 5.44 -26.71 -2.57
C LEU A 143 4.04 -27.30 -2.78
N THR A 144 3.18 -27.25 -1.76
CA THR A 144 1.76 -27.59 -1.98
C THR A 144 1.13 -26.58 -2.93
N ARG A 145 0.24 -27.02 -3.82
CA ARG A 145 -0.38 -26.13 -4.82
C ARG A 145 -1.04 -24.88 -4.20
N PRO A 146 -1.81 -24.98 -3.11
CA PRO A 146 -2.41 -23.80 -2.50
C PRO A 146 -1.37 -22.83 -1.93
N LEU A 147 -0.31 -23.33 -1.28
CA LEU A 147 0.79 -22.49 -0.77
C LEU A 147 1.60 -21.83 -1.88
N ILE A 148 1.96 -22.56 -2.93
CA ILE A 148 2.65 -21.96 -4.08
C ILE A 148 1.80 -20.81 -4.64
N THR A 149 0.50 -21.06 -4.80
CA THR A 149 -0.43 -20.08 -5.37
C THR A 149 -0.58 -18.86 -4.47
N SER A 150 -0.83 -19.05 -3.17
CA SER A 150 -1.00 -17.95 -2.21
C SER A 150 0.27 -17.12 -2.06
N GLN A 151 1.44 -17.75 -1.96
CA GLN A 151 2.72 -17.06 -1.86
C GLN A 151 3.06 -16.30 -3.15
N SER A 152 2.77 -16.88 -4.32
CA SER A 152 2.97 -16.19 -5.60
C SER A 152 2.11 -14.94 -5.71
N ILE A 153 0.85 -15.00 -5.24
CA ILE A 153 -0.04 -13.83 -5.15
C ILE A 153 0.57 -12.79 -4.20
N GLN A 154 0.87 -13.20 -2.96
CA GLN A 154 1.31 -12.31 -1.89
C GLN A 154 2.59 -11.55 -2.25
N LEU A 155 3.63 -12.27 -2.70
CA LEU A 155 4.92 -11.69 -3.05
C LEU A 155 4.82 -10.75 -4.26
N THR A 156 4.00 -11.12 -5.25
CA THR A 156 3.72 -10.26 -6.40
C THR A 156 3.02 -8.98 -5.94
N CYS A 157 2.00 -9.08 -5.07
CA CYS A 157 1.32 -7.91 -4.53
C CYS A 157 2.26 -6.99 -3.74
N TYR A 158 3.18 -7.53 -2.93
CA TYR A 158 4.18 -6.73 -2.23
C TYR A 158 5.10 -5.97 -3.18
N LEU A 159 5.62 -6.66 -4.20
CA LEU A 159 6.52 -6.05 -5.18
C LEU A 159 5.80 -4.96 -5.99
N ILE A 160 4.65 -5.30 -6.57
CA ILE A 160 3.88 -4.38 -7.42
C ILE A 160 3.33 -3.22 -6.59
N GLY A 161 2.81 -3.47 -5.39
CA GLY A 161 2.35 -2.43 -4.48
C GLY A 161 3.45 -1.43 -4.12
N GLY A 162 4.67 -1.92 -3.85
CA GLY A 162 5.85 -1.07 -3.63
C GLY A 162 6.19 -0.20 -4.85
N VAL A 163 6.25 -0.80 -6.05
CA VAL A 163 6.53 -0.09 -7.30
C VAL A 163 5.47 0.97 -7.59
N VAL A 164 4.19 0.60 -7.51
CA VAL A 164 3.04 1.49 -7.71
C VAL A 164 3.06 2.64 -6.70
N GLY A 165 3.39 2.38 -5.44
CA GLY A 165 3.55 3.40 -4.41
C GLY A 165 4.62 4.44 -4.77
N VAL A 166 5.79 4.00 -5.25
CA VAL A 166 6.85 4.90 -5.71
C VAL A 166 6.40 5.71 -6.92
N VAL A 167 5.78 5.07 -7.91
CA VAL A 167 5.24 5.74 -9.11
C VAL A 167 4.21 6.80 -8.72
N PHE A 168 3.33 6.51 -7.77
CA PHE A 168 2.35 7.45 -7.23
C PHE A 168 3.01 8.69 -6.62
N LEU A 169 4.05 8.53 -5.80
CA LEU A 169 4.78 9.65 -5.20
C LEU A 169 5.48 10.51 -6.27
N ILE A 170 6.10 9.88 -7.28
CA ILE A 170 6.71 10.58 -8.42
C ILE A 170 5.64 11.35 -9.20
N TRP A 171 4.48 10.74 -9.43
CA TRP A 171 3.37 11.33 -10.14
C TRP A 171 2.83 12.58 -9.42
N ILE A 172 2.64 12.54 -8.09
CA ILE A 172 2.26 13.72 -7.29
C ILE A 172 3.26 14.87 -7.55
N ARG A 173 4.57 14.58 -7.44
CA ARG A 173 5.60 15.60 -7.64
C ARG A 173 5.57 16.19 -9.04
N ARG A 174 5.38 15.36 -10.08
CA ARG A 174 5.28 15.81 -11.48
C ARG A 174 4.02 16.66 -11.72
N TRP A 175 2.88 16.23 -11.20
CA TRP A 175 1.63 16.98 -11.29
C TRP A 175 1.78 18.37 -10.69
N ARG A 176 2.34 18.46 -9.48
CA ARG A 176 2.54 19.75 -8.78
C ARG A 176 3.44 20.72 -9.57
N ARG A 177 4.49 20.21 -10.23
CA ARG A 177 5.38 21.03 -11.07
C ARG A 177 4.68 21.56 -12.33
N ARG A 178 3.80 20.77 -12.94
CA ARG A 178 3.00 21.22 -14.10
C ARG A 178 1.97 22.27 -13.71
N ALA A 179 1.37 22.14 -12.53
CA ALA A 179 0.41 23.11 -12.01
C ALA A 179 1.03 24.48 -11.67
N GLU A 180 2.35 24.55 -11.42
CA GLU A 180 3.07 25.80 -11.17
C GLU A 180 3.32 26.61 -12.45
N ASN A 181 3.54 25.92 -13.57
CA ASN A 181 3.77 26.53 -14.89
C ASN A 181 2.71 26.05 -15.89
N PRO A 182 1.46 26.54 -15.78
CA PRO A 182 0.44 26.28 -16.80
C PRO A 182 0.93 26.88 -18.12
N ALA A 183 1.11 26.03 -19.13
CA ALA A 183 1.45 26.44 -20.49
C ALA A 183 0.32 27.26 -21.12
#